data_AF-A0A2M7W4J2-F1
#
_entry.id   AF-A0A2M7W4J2-F1
#
_cell.length_a   1.000
_cell.length_b   1.000
_cell.length_c   1.000
_cell.angle_alpha   90.00
_cell.angle_beta   90.00
_cell.angle_gamma   90.00
#
_symmetry.space_group_name_H-M   'P 1'
#
loop_
_entity.id
_entity.type
_entity.pdbx_description
1 polymer ?
#
loop_
_entity_poly.entity_id
_entity_poly.type
_entity_poly.pdbx_seq_one_letter_code
_entity_poly.pdbx_strand_id
1 'polypeptide(L)'
;MPITSSAKKALRVAQSKKTQNDKLRRKLKSLFKKPSKNLSDVISMIDKASKKGIIHKNKANRFKAKLMAKLKTNLSKKSSAQKSKKKVAKL
;
A
#
# COMPACT_ATOMS: atom_id res chain seq x y z
N MET A 1 -12.78 -26.09 -18.64
CA MET A 1 -12.95 -26.87 -17.39
C MET A 1 -11.70 -27.71 -17.17
N PRO A 2 -11.24 -27.93 -15.92
CA PRO A 2 -10.16 -28.87 -15.66
C PRO A 2 -10.63 -30.30 -15.96
N ILE A 3 -10.03 -30.92 -16.97
CA ILE A 3 -10.41 -32.26 -17.44
C ILE A 3 -9.70 -33.33 -16.59
N THR A 4 -8.39 -33.17 -16.40
CA THR A 4 -7.57 -34.11 -15.60
C THR A 4 -7.71 -33.89 -14.09
N SER A 5 -7.44 -34.91 -13.29
CA SER A 5 -7.43 -34.85 -11.82
C SER A 5 -6.43 -33.81 -11.29
N SER A 6 -5.25 -33.71 -11.93
CA SER A 6 -4.23 -32.70 -11.61
C SER A 6 -4.72 -31.27 -11.87
N ALA A 7 -5.43 -31.05 -12.99
CA ALA A 7 -6.02 -29.75 -13.29
C ALA A 7 -7.12 -29.36 -12.27
N LYS A 8 -7.95 -30.33 -11.83
CA LYS A 8 -8.98 -30.10 -10.80
C LYS A 8 -8.33 -29.68 -9.46
N LYS A 9 -7.24 -30.35 -9.08
CA LYS A 9 -6.45 -29.98 -7.89
C LYS A 9 -5.83 -28.59 -8.03
N ALA A 10 -5.24 -28.29 -9.18
CA ALA A 10 -4.64 -26.99 -9.46
C ALA A 10 -5.66 -25.84 -9.33
N LEU A 11 -6.88 -26.04 -9.86
CA LEU A 11 -7.97 -25.08 -9.72
C LEU A 11 -8.32 -24.81 -8.26
N ARG A 12 -8.46 -25.86 -7.44
CA ARG A 12 -8.75 -25.75 -6.01
C ARG A 12 -7.66 -24.96 -5.27
N VAL A 13 -6.39 -25.28 -5.52
CA VAL A 13 -5.25 -24.57 -4.95
C VAL A 13 -5.22 -23.10 -5.40
N ALA A 14 -5.50 -22.84 -6.67
CA ALA A 14 -5.56 -21.48 -7.20
C ALA A 14 -6.67 -20.65 -6.54
N GLN A 15 -7.84 -21.22 -6.31
CA GLN A 15 -8.93 -20.56 -5.57
C GLN A 15 -8.53 -20.22 -4.14
N SER A 16 -7.95 -21.17 -3.41
CA SER A 16 -7.46 -20.93 -2.04
C SER A 16 -6.40 -19.83 -2.01
N LYS A 17 -5.42 -19.86 -2.91
CA LYS A 17 -4.41 -18.78 -3.04
C LYS A 17 -5.03 -17.44 -3.40
N LYS A 18 -6.02 -17.42 -4.31
CA LYS A 18 -6.72 -16.21 -4.73
C LYS A 18 -7.38 -15.51 -3.55
N THR A 19 -8.14 -16.24 -2.72
CA THR A 19 -8.81 -15.65 -1.56
C THR A 19 -7.84 -15.00 -0.58
N GLN A 20 -6.71 -15.64 -0.28
CA GLN A 20 -5.66 -15.12 0.59
C GLN A 20 -4.98 -13.89 -0.01
N ASN A 21 -4.61 -13.97 -1.29
CA ASN A 21 -3.96 -12.86 -2.01
C ASN A 21 -4.87 -11.65 -2.14
N ASP A 22 -6.18 -11.86 -2.37
CA ASP A 22 -7.15 -10.79 -2.50
C ASP A 22 -7.41 -10.07 -1.16
N LYS A 23 -7.29 -10.75 -0.02
CA LYS A 23 -7.29 -10.08 1.30
C LYS A 23 -6.11 -9.10 1.42
N LEU A 24 -4.91 -9.53 1.06
CA LEU A 24 -3.71 -8.68 1.12
C LEU A 24 -3.75 -7.54 0.09
N ARG A 25 -4.23 -7.79 -1.13
CA ARG A 25 -4.42 -6.76 -2.16
C ARG A 25 -5.43 -5.69 -1.70
N ARG A 26 -6.53 -6.10 -1.06
CA ARG A 26 -7.51 -5.18 -0.48
C ARG A 26 -6.91 -4.33 0.63
N LYS A 27 -6.16 -4.95 1.54
CA LYS A 27 -5.45 -4.24 2.63
C LYS A 27 -4.42 -3.23 2.11
N LEU A 28 -3.68 -3.56 1.04
CA LEU A 28 -2.79 -2.59 0.40
C LEU A 28 -3.56 -1.42 -0.22
N LYS A 29 -4.67 -1.68 -0.92
CA LYS A 29 -5.50 -0.63 -1.52
C LYS A 29 -6.09 0.30 -0.46
N SER A 30 -6.59 -0.23 0.65
CA SER A 30 -7.17 0.58 1.73
C SER A 30 -6.14 1.51 2.37
N LEU A 31 -4.90 1.03 2.52
CA LEU A 31 -3.79 1.81 3.08
C LEU A 31 -3.44 3.06 2.26
N PHE A 32 -3.54 2.98 0.93
CA PHE A 32 -3.31 4.14 0.06
C PHE A 32 -4.46 5.15 0.06
N LYS A 33 -5.67 4.70 0.41
CA LYS A 33 -6.86 5.57 0.55
C LYS A 33 -6.85 6.28 1.91
N LYS A 34 -6.56 5.54 2.98
CA LYS A 34 -6.49 6.02 4.36
C LYS A 34 -5.13 5.65 4.94
N PRO A 35 -4.11 6.53 4.84
CA PRO A 35 -2.80 6.24 5.38
C PRO A 35 -2.93 6.07 6.90
N SER A 36 -2.44 4.94 7.43
CA SER A 36 -2.32 4.75 8.87
C SER A 36 -1.31 5.75 9.45
N LYS A 37 -1.48 6.10 10.72
CA LYS A 37 -0.55 6.98 11.45
C LYS A 37 0.89 6.40 11.47
N ASN A 38 1.01 5.08 11.50
CA ASN A 38 2.30 4.39 11.54
C ASN A 38 2.84 4.14 10.13
N LEU A 39 3.89 4.87 9.78
CA LEU A 39 4.58 4.75 8.49
C LEU A 39 5.39 3.45 8.38
N SER A 40 6.03 3.02 9.46
CA SER A 40 6.87 1.81 9.49
C SER A 40 6.05 0.55 9.17
N ASP A 41 4.84 0.45 9.74
CA ASP A 41 3.92 -0.67 9.50
C ASP A 41 3.50 -0.75 8.03
N VAL A 42 3.25 0.41 7.42
CA VAL A 42 2.90 0.52 6.00
C VAL A 42 4.01 0.02 5.11
N ILE A 43 5.24 0.47 5.35
CA ILE A 43 6.42 0.08 4.57
C ILE A 43 6.67 -1.42 4.73
N SER A 44 6.64 -1.93 5.97
CA SER A 44 6.77 -3.36 6.26
C SER A 44 5.72 -4.20 5.52
N MET A 45 4.48 -3.71 5.45
CA MET A 45 3.41 -4.42 4.74
C MET A 45 3.63 -4.44 3.22
N ILE A 46 4.12 -3.35 2.63
CA ILE A 46 4.49 -3.29 1.21
C ILE A 46 5.59 -4.31 0.91
N ASP A 47 6.61 -4.40 1.76
CA ASP A 47 7.72 -5.32 1.59
C ASP A 47 7.31 -6.78 1.77
N LYS A 48 6.46 -7.07 2.77
CA LYS A 48 5.87 -8.40 2.95
C LYS A 48 5.04 -8.82 1.74
N ALA A 49 4.32 -7.89 1.11
CA ALA A 49 3.57 -8.18 -0.10
C ALA A 49 4.48 -8.47 -1.31
N SER A 50 5.64 -7.81 -1.39
CA SER A 50 6.66 -8.10 -2.39
C SER A 50 7.29 -9.48 -2.16
N LYS A 51 7.68 -9.78 -0.91
CA LYS A 51 8.28 -11.07 -0.52
C LYS A 51 7.33 -12.25 -0.79
N LYS A 52 6.03 -12.05 -0.60
CA LYS A 52 4.98 -13.04 -0.91
C LYS A 52 4.64 -13.15 -2.40
N GLY A 53 5.28 -12.37 -3.29
CA GLY A 53 5.03 -12.41 -4.74
C GLY A 53 3.68 -11.81 -5.16
N ILE A 54 3.01 -11.06 -4.29
CA ILE A 54 1.68 -10.47 -4.58
C ILE A 54 1.83 -9.21 -5.43
N ILE A 55 2.91 -8.46 -5.20
CA ILE A 55 3.33 -7.32 -6.00
C ILE A 55 4.78 -7.52 -6.43
N HIS A 56 5.13 -7.05 -7.63
CA HIS A 56 6.50 -7.07 -8.10
C HIS A 56 7.38 -6.07 -7.33
N LYS A 57 8.69 -6.33 -7.23
CA LYS A 57 9.67 -5.45 -6.56
C LYS A 57 9.60 -3.99 -7.03
N ASN A 58 9.47 -3.78 -8.34
CA ASN A 58 9.34 -2.44 -8.91
C ASN A 58 8.05 -1.75 -8.48
N LYS A 59 6.96 -2.51 -8.34
CA LYS A 59 5.68 -1.97 -7.86
C LYS A 59 5.76 -1.59 -6.39
N ALA A 60 6.43 -2.39 -5.57
CA ALA A 60 6.73 -2.06 -4.17
C ALA A 60 7.55 -0.77 -4.07
N ASN A 61 8.62 -0.62 -4.87
CA ASN A 61 9.44 0.59 -4.90
C ASN A 61 8.62 1.83 -5.31
N ARG A 62 7.80 1.72 -6.36
CA ARG A 62 6.90 2.81 -6.77
C ARG A 62 5.90 3.18 -5.68
N PHE A 63 5.41 2.19 -4.94
CA PHE A 63 4.48 2.39 -3.83
C PHE A 63 5.13 3.13 -2.65
N LYS A 64 6.36 2.77 -2.29
CA LYS A 64 7.15 3.51 -1.29
C LYS A 64 7.41 4.94 -1.74
N ALA A 65 7.86 5.15 -2.97
CA ALA A 65 8.14 6.49 -3.51
C ALA A 65 6.89 7.38 -3.50
N LYS A 66 5.74 6.86 -3.95
CA LYS A 66 4.46 7.58 -3.91
C LYS A 66 4.02 7.95 -2.50
N LEU A 67 4.23 7.06 -1.53
CA LEU A 67 3.92 7.32 -0.13
C LEU A 67 4.77 8.49 0.40
N MET A 68 6.08 8.44 0.20
CA MET A 68 7.00 9.49 0.65
C MET A 68 6.72 10.84 -0.01
N ALA A 69 6.41 10.86 -1.31
CA ALA A 69 6.02 12.08 -2.01
C ALA A 69 4.73 12.71 -1.43
N LYS A 70 3.73 11.89 -1.08
CA LYS A 70 2.52 12.36 -0.39
C LYS A 70 2.81 12.93 0.99
N LEU A 71 3.73 12.32 1.75
CA LEU A 71 4.13 12.87 3.05
C LEU A 71 4.84 14.22 2.88
N LYS A 72 5.81 14.33 1.96
CA LYS A 72 6.54 15.57 1.71
C LYS A 72 5.61 16.72 1.30
N THR A 73 4.64 16.46 0.43
CA THR A 73 3.64 17.47 0.01
C THR A 73 2.71 17.88 1.15
N ASN A 74 2.33 16.96 2.04
CA ASN A 74 1.56 17.32 3.23
C ASN A 74 2.39 18.13 4.23
N LEU A 75 3.68 17.80 4.42
CA LEU A 75 4.59 18.56 5.27
C LEU A 75 4.81 19.99 4.75
N SER A 76 4.98 20.17 3.44
CA SER A 76 5.14 21.51 2.84
C SER A 76 3.87 22.36 2.95
N LYS A 77 2.69 21.75 2.84
CA LYS A 77 1.41 22.45 3.08
C LYS A 77 1.23 22.85 4.54
N LYS A 78 1.70 22.02 5.48
CA LYS A 78 1.63 22.34 6.91
C LYS A 78 2.52 23.52 7.28
N SER A 79 3.73 23.60 6.72
CA SER A 79 4.67 24.70 7.00
C SER A 79 4.21 26.04 6.41
N SER A 80 3.60 26.06 5.21
CA SER A 80 3.03 27.28 4.63
C SER A 80 1.81 27.78 5.42
N ALA A 81 0.94 26.87 5.89
CA ALA A 81 -0.21 27.21 6.72
C ALA A 81 0.18 27.73 8.12
N GLN A 82 1.30 27.26 8.69
CA GLN A 82 1.82 27.77 9.96
C GLN A 82 2.45 29.16 9.81
N LYS A 83 3.10 29.45 8.67
CA LYS A 83 3.64 30.79 8.37
C LYS A 83 2.54 31.83 8.19
N SER A 84 1.42 31.51 7.53
CA SER A 84 0.29 32.45 7.39
C SER A 84 -0.38 32.74 8.74
N LYS A 85 -0.62 31.72 9.58
CA LYS A 85 -1.16 31.91 10.94
C LYS A 85 -0.26 32.76 11.84
N LYS A 86 1.06 32.56 11.78
CA LYS A 86 2.03 33.40 12.52
C LYS A 86 2.10 34.84 12.01
N LYS A 87 1.81 35.08 10.72
CA LYS A 87 1.78 36.44 10.15
C LYS A 87 0.53 37.22 10.56
N VAL A 88 -0.61 36.53 10.68
CA VAL A 88 -1.88 37.10 11.18
C VAL A 88 -1.84 37.36 12.68
N ALA A 89 -1.21 36.50 13.47
CA ALA A 89 -1.06 36.71 14.92
C ALA A 89 0.01 37.74 15.32
N LYS A 90 0.71 38.33 14.34
CA LYS A 90 1.76 39.35 14.53
C LYS A 90 1.33 40.74 13.99
N LEU A 91 0.12 40.82 13.43
CA LEU A 91 -0.62 42.04 13.10
C LEU A 91 -1.67 42.25 14.19
#